data_AF-A0A8J2PDQ4-F1
#
_entry.id   AF-A0A8J2PDQ4-F1
#
_cell.length_a   1.000
_cell.length_b   1.000
_cell.length_c   1.000
_cell.angle_alpha   90.00
_cell.angle_beta   90.00
_cell.angle_gamma   90.00
#
_symmetry.space_group_name_H-M   'P 1'
#
loop_
_entity.id
_entity.type
_entity.pdbx_description
1 polymer ?
#
loop_
_entity_poly.entity_id
_entity_poly.type
_entity_poly.pdbx_seq_one_letter_code
_entity_poly.pdbx_strand_id
1 'polypeptide(L)' 'YSFKFSDGSSTTHDVEIDLDEVLDLDGDAERRKFLQSLLTDAKKSQDVVNKFIDDVIEKAKTL' A
#
# COMPACT_ATOMS: atom_id res chain seq x y z
N TYR A 1 6.53 10.29 -5.25
CA TYR A 1 5.86 10.49 -3.95
C TYR A 1 5.92 9.18 -3.16
N SER A 2 6.10 9.18 -1.84
CA SER A 2 6.16 7.92 -1.08
C SER A 2 5.14 7.93 0.07
N PHE A 3 4.38 6.85 0.21
CA PHE A 3 3.41 6.64 1.28
C PHE A 3 4.04 5.80 2.38
N LYS A 4 3.85 6.24 3.62
CA LYS A 4 4.23 5.46 4.80
C LYS A 4 3.01 4.82 5.42
N PHE A 5 3.05 3.51 5.55
CA PHE A 5 1.99 2.76 6.20
C PHE A 5 2.34 2.48 7.67
N SER A 6 2.00 3.44 8.55
CA SER A 6 2.13 3.27 10.00
C SER A 6 0.75 3.07 10.64
N ASP A 7 0.56 1.93 11.31
CA ASP A 7 -0.63 1.72 12.15
C ASP A 7 -0.21 2.12 13.57
N GLY A 8 -0.96 3.01 14.21
CA GLY A 8 -0.60 3.68 15.47
C GLY A 8 -0.50 2.78 16.72
N SER A 9 -0.25 1.48 16.56
CA SER A 9 -0.02 0.52 17.62
C SER A 9 1.45 0.08 17.66
N SER A 10 2.01 -0.03 18.87
CA SER A 10 3.42 0.11 19.23
C SER A 10 4.39 -1.01 18.79
N THR A 11 4.26 -1.57 17.58
CA THR A 11 5.25 -2.52 17.02
C THR A 11 5.26 -2.38 15.49
N THR A 12 5.91 -1.31 15.00
CA THR A 12 5.70 -0.83 13.64
C THR A 12 6.51 -1.63 12.61
N HIS A 13 5.80 -2.34 11.74
CA HIS A 13 6.30 -2.71 10.42
C HIS A 13 5.93 -1.53 9.51
N ASP A 14 6.81 -0.52 9.48
CA ASP A 14 6.69 0.60 8.56
C ASP A 14 7.02 0.09 7.15
N VAL A 15 5.99 -0.02 6.32
CA VAL A 15 6.16 -0.29 4.90
C VAL A 15 6.19 1.06 4.20
N GLU A 16 7.32 1.34 3.55
CA GLU A 16 7.48 2.48 2.64
C GLU A 16 7.08 2.01 1.24
N ILE A 17 6.15 2.73 0.64
CA ILE A 17 5.63 2.41 -0.70
C ILE A 17 5.84 3.59 -1.60
N ASP A 18 6.54 3.36 -2.70
CA ASP A 18 6.78 4.36 -3.72
C ASP A 18 5.59 4.46 -4.67
N LEU A 19 4.96 5.63 -4.67
CA LEU A 19 3.79 5.89 -5.49
C LEU A 19 4.14 5.92 -6.98
N ASP A 20 5.34 6.36 -7.35
CA ASP A 20 5.78 6.37 -8.75
C ASP A 20 5.85 4.93 -9.29
N GLU A 21 6.28 3.96 -8.47
CA GLU A 21 6.26 2.54 -8.83
C GLU A 21 4.84 2.00 -8.96
N VAL A 22 3.93 2.38 -8.05
CA VAL A 22 2.50 2.02 -8.17
C VAL A 22 1.86 2.70 -9.40
N LEU A 23 2.25 3.92 -9.74
CA LEU A 23 1.78 4.65 -10.90
C LEU A 23 2.23 3.99 -12.21
N ASP A 24 3.47 3.49 -12.24
CA ASP A 24 4.04 2.73 -13.37
C ASP A 24 3.36 1.37 -13.58
N LEU A 25 2.67 0.82 -12.57
CA LEU A 25 1.90 -0.41 -12.73
C LEU A 25 0.64 -0.18 -13.57
N ASP A 26 0.54 -0.94 -14.65
CA ASP A 26 -0.59 -0.93 -15.59
C ASP A 26 -1.81 -1.63 -14.98
N GLY A 27 -2.63 -0.86 -14.29
CA GLY A 27 -3.96 -1.27 -13.82
C GLY A 27 -4.06 -1.66 -12.34
N ASP A 28 -5.29 -1.56 -11.84
CA ASP A 28 -5.61 -1.74 -10.42
C ASP A 28 -5.28 -3.12 -9.87
N ALA A 29 -5.39 -4.15 -10.71
CA ALA A 29 -5.12 -5.52 -10.31
C ALA A 29 -3.63 -5.72 -9.95
N GLU A 30 -2.72 -5.14 -10.73
CA GLU A 30 -1.29 -5.26 -10.51
C GLU A 30 -0.85 -4.37 -9.34
N ARG A 31 -1.38 -3.15 -9.25
CA ARG A 31 -1.22 -2.26 -8.08
C ARG A 31 -1.64 -2.96 -6.79
N ARG A 32 -2.81 -3.60 -6.79
CA ARG A 32 -3.33 -4.35 -5.63
C ARG A 32 -2.45 -5.52 -5.24
N LYS A 33 -1.96 -6.32 -6.20
CA LYS A 33 -1.06 -7.44 -5.92
C LYS A 33 0.28 -6.97 -5.37
N PHE A 34 0.85 -5.91 -5.94
CA PHE A 34 2.11 -5.34 -5.52
C PHE A 34 2.04 -4.85 -4.06
N LEU A 35 1.03 -4.04 -3.76
CA LEU A 35 0.77 -3.55 -2.41
C LEU A 35 0.45 -4.70 -1.44
N GLN A 36 -0.35 -5.68 -1.86
CA GLN A 36 -0.62 -6.87 -1.05
C GLN A 36 0.65 -7.66 -0.75
N SER A 37 1.59 -7.79 -1.68
CA SER A 37 2.86 -8.47 -1.47
C SER A 37 3.73 -7.73 -0.45
N LEU A 38 3.84 -6.40 -0.56
CA LEU A 38 4.58 -5.57 0.39
C LEU A 38 3.96 -5.60 1.80
N LEU A 39 2.63 -5.56 1.87
CA LEU A 39 1.90 -5.52 3.13
C LEU A 39 1.73 -6.91 3.78
N THR A 40 1.88 -7.99 3.01
CA THR A 40 1.91 -9.36 3.53
C THR A 40 3.12 -9.57 4.43
N ASP A 41 4.26 -8.98 4.09
CA ASP A 41 5.46 -9.04 4.92
C ASP A 41 5.30 -8.24 6.23
N ALA A 42 4.46 -7.19 6.20
CA ALA A 42 4.21 -6.29 7.32
C ALA A 42 3.41 -6.89 8.50
N LYS A 43 3.01 -8.16 8.43
CA LYS A 43 2.23 -8.86 9.48
C LYS A 43 1.01 -8.07 10.01
N LYS A 44 0.34 -7.29 9.15
CA LYS A 44 -0.84 -6.50 9.55
C LYS A 44 -2.15 -7.24 9.28
N SER A 45 -3.22 -6.80 9.94
CA SER A 45 -4.57 -7.34 9.72
C SER A 45 -5.05 -7.06 8.30
N GLN A 46 -5.71 -8.06 7.68
CA GLN A 46 -6.21 -7.98 6.31
C GLN A 46 -7.15 -6.78 6.06
N ASP A 47 -7.89 -6.34 7.08
CA ASP A 47 -8.75 -5.17 7.01
C ASP A 47 -7.95 -3.88 6.75
N VAL A 48 -6.89 -3.66 7.53
CA VAL A 48 -6.01 -2.49 7.38
C VAL A 48 -5.24 -2.54 6.07
N VAL A 49 -4.80 -3.74 5.66
CA VAL A 49 -4.14 -3.96 4.37
C VAL A 49 -5.08 -3.61 3.21
N ASN A 50 -6.31 -4.13 3.20
CA ASN A 50 -7.28 -3.84 2.14
C ASN A 50 -7.63 -2.35 2.08
N LYS A 51 -7.88 -1.71 3.22
CA LYS A 51 -8.21 -0.28 3.28
C LYS A 51 -7.08 0.59 2.75
N PHE A 52 -5.84 0.24 3.09
CA PHE A 52 -4.68 0.99 2.63
C PHE A 52 -4.39 0.76 1.15
N ILE A 53 -4.57 -0.46 0.63
CA ILE A 53 -4.48 -0.74 -0.80
C ILE A 53 -5.46 0.16 -1.57
N ASP A 54 -6.70 0.24 -1.10
CA ASP A 54 -7.74 1.07 -1.71
C ASP A 54 -7.33 2.55 -1.71
N ASP A 55 -6.89 3.09 -0.57
CA ASP A 55 -6.43 4.48 -0.45
C ASP A 55 -5.25 4.79 -1.39
N VAL A 56 -4.24 3.90 -1.47
CA VAL A 56 -3.10 4.10 -2.37
C VAL A 56 -3.51 4.05 -3.83
N ILE A 57 -4.40 3.14 -4.22
CA ILE A 57 -4.92 3.07 -5.59
C ILE A 57 -5.70 4.34 -5.94
N GLU A 58 -6.56 4.82 -5.05
CA GLU A 58 -7.31 6.06 -5.26
C GLU A 58 -6.38 7.28 -5.39
N LYS A 59 -5.35 7.38 -4.55
CA LYS A 59 -4.33 8.43 -4.64
C LYS A 59 -3.55 8.34 -5.95
N ALA A 60 -3.14 7.13 -6.36
CA ALA A 60 -2.47 6.89 -7.62
C ALA A 60 -3.35 7.14 -8.85
N LYS A 61 -4.68 7.17 -8.72
CA LYS A 61 -5.58 7.56 -9.82
C LYS A 61 -5.81 9.06 -9.92
N THR A 62 -5.56 9.78 -8.83
CA THR A 62 -5.89 11.21 -8.71
C THR A 62 -4.72 12.11 -9.11
N LEU A 63 -3.52 11.54 -9.28
CA LEU A 63 -2.29 12.20 -9.75
C LEU A 63 -2.06 11.90 -11.22
#